data_AF-A0A0D9W9K9-F1
#
_entry.id   AF-A0A0D9W9K9-F1
#
_cell.length_a   1.000
_cell.length_b   1.000
_cell.length_c   1.000
_cell.angle_alpha   90.00
_cell.angle_beta   90.00
_cell.angle_gamma   90.00
#
_symmetry.space_group_name_H-M   'P 1'
#
loop_
_entity.id
_entity.type
_entity.pdbx_description
1 polymer ?
#
loop_
_entity_poly.entity_id
_entity_poly.type
_entity_poly.pdbx_seq_one_letter_code
_entity_poly.pdbx_strand_id
1 'polypeptide(L)'
;MDETLAAESAAAASGGETAAAEPQQETLEEVLSRHRKEKSKLQDKETSLKKAAAKGSKAEQKAKKKQVEEEISRLSAELEAKHAAELATFGYKSSGNSEKGNMDTLVKAIAGVSVTSTADSAKPSKGARRREKKAKEEAAREQRIQEEQNNLVSDRMIENEKLEKKLEPLGLSIQEIKPDGHCLYRAVENQLSLYSKGTTPQYSYQELRQMTANYMKEHAADFLPFFLSEGKVESGPDPLESFKSYCEEVESTAAWGGQLELGALTHCLKKHIVVYSGSFPDVEMGKEYKLESGGKDDPSIRLSYHRHAYGLGEHYNSVVPA
;
A
#
# COMPACT_ATOMS: atom_id res chain seq x y z
N MET A 1 35.45 -24.13 64.92
CA MET A 1 35.73 -23.61 66.27
C MET A 1 35.10 -22.24 66.28
N ASP A 2 33.85 -22.00 66.67
CA ASP A 2 32.87 -22.66 67.55
C ASP A 2 31.48 -22.25 66.99
N GLU A 3 30.50 -23.15 66.84
CA GLU A 3 29.48 -23.53 67.86
C GLU A 3 28.63 -22.35 68.37
N THR A 4 27.35 -22.30 67.95
CA THR A 4 26.12 -22.46 68.78
C THR A 4 25.61 -21.11 69.34
N LEU A 5 24.34 -20.75 69.51
CA LEU A 5 23.09 -21.45 69.86
C LEU A 5 21.86 -20.60 69.44
N ALA A 6 20.72 -21.27 69.36
CA ALA A 6 19.37 -20.74 69.19
C ALA A 6 18.86 -19.89 70.37
N ALA A 7 17.84 -19.05 70.12
CA ALA A 7 16.84 -18.70 71.14
C ALA A 7 15.54 -18.19 70.49
N GLU A 8 14.56 -19.09 70.46
CA GLU A 8 13.14 -18.80 70.37
C GLU A 8 12.66 -18.28 71.73
N SER A 9 11.79 -17.27 71.77
CA SER A 9 11.12 -16.84 73.01
C SER A 9 9.84 -16.08 72.67
N ALA A 10 8.73 -16.76 72.87
CA ALA A 10 7.39 -16.19 72.97
C ALA A 10 7.15 -15.69 74.41
N ALA A 11 6.55 -14.51 74.55
CA ALA A 11 5.86 -14.11 75.77
C ALA A 11 4.75 -13.10 75.45
N ALA A 12 3.62 -13.32 76.12
CA ALA A 12 2.32 -12.77 75.83
C ALA A 12 2.02 -11.43 76.53
N ALA A 13 1.12 -10.68 75.88
CA ALA A 13 -0.02 -9.94 76.43
C ALA A 13 0.18 -8.88 77.54
N SER A 14 -0.07 -7.62 77.18
CA SER A 14 -1.16 -6.77 77.71
C SER A 14 -1.13 -5.45 76.90
N GLY A 15 -2.19 -5.04 76.22
CA GLY A 15 -3.44 -4.56 76.81
C GLY A 15 -3.49 -3.05 76.56
N GLY A 16 -4.15 -2.64 75.47
CA GLY A 16 -4.28 -1.24 75.05
C GLY A 16 -5.33 -1.09 73.96
N GLU A 17 -6.56 -0.88 74.42
CA GLU A 17 -7.82 -0.74 73.69
C GLU A 17 -7.82 0.21 72.49
N THR A 18 -8.33 -0.34 71.38
CA THR A 18 -9.37 0.20 70.50
C THR A 18 -9.32 1.67 70.06
N ALA A 19 -9.00 1.85 68.78
CA ALA A 19 -9.82 2.68 67.90
C ALA A 19 -10.02 1.91 66.58
N ALA A 20 -11.07 1.09 66.55
CA ALA A 20 -11.55 0.49 65.32
C ALA A 20 -12.05 1.62 64.42
N ALA A 21 -11.26 2.00 63.42
CA ALA A 21 -11.75 2.80 62.31
C ALA A 21 -12.67 1.89 61.49
N GLU A 22 -13.98 2.10 61.63
CA GLU A 22 -14.97 1.54 60.72
C GLU A 22 -14.55 1.84 59.26
N PRO A 23 -14.70 0.90 58.32
CA PRO A 23 -14.45 1.19 56.92
C PRO A 23 -15.48 2.24 56.49
N GLN A 24 -15.02 3.48 56.29
CA GLN A 24 -15.84 4.51 55.66
C GLN A 24 -16.33 3.94 54.33
N GLN A 25 -17.64 3.66 54.25
CA GLN A 25 -18.26 3.26 52.99
C GLN A 25 -18.09 4.45 52.04
N GLU A 26 -17.18 4.32 51.06
CA GLU A 26 -17.06 5.29 49.97
C GLU A 26 -18.44 5.53 49.37
N THR A 27 -18.83 6.79 49.25
CA THR A 27 -20.09 7.13 48.59
C THR A 27 -20.00 6.81 47.10
N LEU A 28 -21.15 6.54 46.46
CA LEU A 28 -21.20 6.26 45.01
C LEU A 28 -20.53 7.37 44.18
N GLU A 29 -20.65 8.62 44.63
CA GLU A 29 -20.04 9.77 43.97
C GLU A 29 -18.51 9.77 44.08
N GLU A 30 -17.97 9.35 45.22
CA GLU A 30 -16.53 9.16 45.44
C GLU A 30 -15.98 8.00 44.59
N VAL A 31 -16.71 6.88 44.49
CA VAL A 31 -16.36 5.74 43.63
C VAL A 31 -16.34 6.15 42.15
N LEU A 32 -17.35 6.88 41.67
CA LEU A 32 -17.39 7.38 40.29
C LEU A 32 -16.31 8.44 40.01
N SER A 33 -15.97 9.27 41.00
CA SER A 33 -14.84 10.21 40.92
C SER A 33 -13.51 9.48 40.83
N ARG A 34 -13.33 8.42 41.62
CA ARG A 34 -12.14 7.55 41.58
C ARG A 34 -12.03 6.82 40.23
N HIS A 35 -13.12 6.24 39.71
CA HIS A 35 -13.14 5.59 38.39
C HIS A 35 -12.71 6.55 37.27
N ARG A 36 -13.16 7.81 37.31
CA ARG A 36 -12.73 8.84 36.34
C ARG A 36 -11.24 9.11 36.41
N LYS A 37 -10.68 9.24 37.63
CA LYS A 37 -9.24 9.45 37.84
C LYS A 37 -8.43 8.23 37.39
N GLU A 38 -8.90 7.02 37.66
CA GLU A 38 -8.23 5.78 37.26
C GLU A 38 -8.24 5.58 35.74
N LYS A 39 -9.36 5.89 35.06
CA LYS A 39 -9.43 5.90 33.59
C LYS A 39 -8.47 6.91 32.98
N SER A 40 -8.39 8.13 33.54
CA SER A 40 -7.42 9.14 33.09
C SER A 40 -5.98 8.67 33.29
N LYS A 41 -5.64 8.09 34.45
CA LYS A 41 -4.30 7.54 34.72
C LYS A 41 -3.95 6.39 33.77
N LEU A 42 -4.92 5.54 33.42
CA LEU A 42 -4.71 4.45 32.46
C LEU A 42 -4.44 5.00 31.05
N GLN A 43 -5.16 6.04 30.62
CA GLN A 43 -4.91 6.72 29.34
C GLN A 43 -3.50 7.34 29.30
N ASP A 44 -3.06 7.98 30.38
CA ASP A 44 -1.71 8.53 30.46
C ASP A 44 -0.64 7.41 30.39
N LYS A 45 -0.88 6.28 31.05
CA LYS A 45 0.00 5.10 31.00
C LYS A 45 0.04 4.47 29.60
N GLU A 46 -1.11 4.36 28.93
CA GLU A 46 -1.22 3.85 27.55
C GLU A 46 -0.39 4.68 26.57
N THR A 47 -0.51 6.01 26.64
CA THR A 47 0.26 6.90 25.77
C THR A 47 1.76 6.82 26.02
N SER A 48 2.17 6.63 27.28
CA SER A 48 3.57 6.43 27.64
C SER A 48 4.14 5.11 27.10
N LEU A 49 3.41 3.99 27.26
CA LEU A 49 3.81 2.68 26.75
C LEU A 49 3.89 2.65 25.22
N LYS A 50 2.93 3.25 24.53
CA LYS A 50 2.93 3.39 23.06
C LYS A 50 4.13 4.21 22.57
N LYS A 51 4.49 5.29 23.27
CA LYS A 51 5.68 6.10 22.97
C LYS A 51 6.99 5.34 23.21
N ALA A 52 7.06 4.51 24.25
CA ALA A 52 8.22 3.68 24.52
C ALA A 52 8.41 2.57 23.46
N ALA A 53 7.32 1.96 23.00
CA ALA A 53 7.33 0.93 21.95
C ALA A 53 7.76 1.46 20.57
N ALA A 54 7.65 2.77 20.33
CA ALA A 54 8.05 3.42 19.08
C ALA A 54 9.57 3.65 18.95
N LYS A 55 10.39 3.21 19.92
CA LYS A 55 11.85 3.36 19.91
C LYS A 55 12.57 2.03 19.63
N GLY A 56 13.56 2.04 18.73
CA GLY A 56 14.43 0.90 18.39
C GLY A 56 14.44 0.56 16.90
N SER A 57 15.01 -0.59 16.54
CA SER A 57 15.04 -1.08 15.15
C SER A 57 13.66 -1.56 14.67
N LYS A 58 13.46 -1.66 13.36
CA LYS A 58 12.16 -2.03 12.74
C LYS A 58 11.62 -3.38 13.21
N ALA A 59 12.49 -4.35 13.48
CA ALA A 59 12.13 -5.66 14.02
C ALA A 59 11.73 -5.57 15.51
N GLU A 60 12.46 -4.81 16.32
CA GLU A 60 12.17 -4.59 17.74
C GLU A 60 10.87 -3.79 17.94
N GLN A 61 10.60 -2.79 17.11
CA GLN A 61 9.36 -2.00 17.16
C GLN A 61 8.13 -2.89 16.94
N LYS A 62 8.18 -3.84 15.99
CA LYS A 62 7.07 -4.75 15.71
C LYS A 62 6.79 -5.68 16.90
N ALA A 63 7.83 -6.22 17.53
CA ALA A 63 7.70 -7.08 18.70
C ALA A 63 7.20 -6.30 19.93
N LYS A 64 7.80 -5.14 20.23
CA LYS A 64 7.41 -4.27 21.36
C LYS A 64 6.00 -3.72 21.20
N LYS A 65 5.58 -3.37 19.97
CA LYS A 65 4.22 -2.87 19.70
C LYS A 65 3.17 -3.93 19.99
N LYS A 66 3.39 -5.18 19.56
CA LYS A 66 2.49 -6.30 19.85
C LYS A 66 2.39 -6.56 21.37
N GLN A 67 3.52 -6.59 22.07
CA GLN A 67 3.56 -6.81 23.52
C GLN A 67 2.85 -5.68 24.29
N VAL A 68 3.06 -4.42 23.89
CA VAL A 68 2.40 -3.26 24.52
C VAL A 68 0.89 -3.26 24.25
N GLU A 69 0.45 -3.68 23.06
CA GLU A 69 -0.97 -3.77 22.71
C GLU A 69 -1.70 -4.84 23.55
N GLU A 70 -1.09 -6.01 23.73
CA GLU A 70 -1.59 -7.06 24.63
C GLU A 70 -1.65 -6.59 26.09
N GLU A 71 -0.62 -5.86 26.55
CA GLU A 71 -0.59 -5.32 27.91
C GLU A 71 -1.67 -4.25 28.16
N ILE A 72 -1.90 -3.36 27.19
CA ILE A 72 -2.96 -2.34 27.25
C ILE A 72 -4.33 -3.00 27.32
N SER A 73 -4.58 -4.00 26.47
CA SER A 73 -5.84 -4.73 26.46
C SER A 73 -6.09 -5.42 27.81
N ARG A 74 -5.05 -6.00 28.41
CA ARG A 74 -5.14 -6.65 29.73
C ARG A 74 -5.45 -5.64 30.83
N LEU A 75 -4.72 -4.52 30.88
CA LEU A 75 -4.90 -3.50 31.92
C LEU A 75 -6.26 -2.80 31.84
N SER A 76 -6.76 -2.57 30.62
CA SER A 76 -8.10 -2.01 30.40
C SER A 76 -9.19 -2.96 30.87
N ALA A 77 -9.12 -4.24 30.48
CA ALA A 77 -10.09 -5.25 30.88
C ALA A 77 -10.12 -5.46 32.40
N GLU A 78 -8.95 -5.46 33.05
CA GLU A 78 -8.86 -5.58 34.51
C GLU A 78 -9.48 -4.37 35.22
N LEU A 79 -9.25 -3.15 34.72
CA LEU A 79 -9.81 -1.94 35.31
C LEU A 79 -11.32 -1.88 35.12
N GLU A 80 -11.83 -2.25 33.94
CA GLU A 80 -13.27 -2.31 33.68
C GLU A 80 -13.96 -3.38 34.51
N ALA A 81 -13.34 -4.55 34.69
CA ALA A 81 -13.86 -5.61 35.56
C ALA A 81 -13.94 -5.15 37.03
N LYS A 82 -12.91 -4.44 37.52
CA LYS A 82 -12.90 -3.83 38.85
C LYS A 82 -14.00 -2.79 39.00
N HIS A 83 -14.12 -1.86 38.04
CA HIS A 83 -15.17 -0.84 38.05
C HIS A 83 -16.56 -1.46 38.00
N ALA A 84 -16.76 -2.50 37.21
CA ALA A 84 -18.03 -3.23 37.13
C ALA A 84 -18.36 -3.95 38.43
N ALA A 85 -17.38 -4.59 39.08
CA ALA A 85 -17.57 -5.26 40.37
C ALA A 85 -17.90 -4.26 41.47
N GLU A 86 -17.20 -3.12 41.53
CA GLU A 86 -17.49 -2.04 42.47
C GLU A 86 -18.90 -1.48 42.23
N LEU A 87 -19.30 -1.18 40.98
CA LEU A 87 -20.66 -0.72 40.68
C LEU A 87 -21.73 -1.78 41.00
N ALA A 88 -21.42 -3.07 40.85
CA ALA A 88 -22.32 -4.15 41.23
C ALA A 88 -22.54 -4.24 42.75
N THR A 89 -21.53 -3.92 43.57
CA THR A 89 -21.69 -3.82 45.04
C THR A 89 -22.62 -2.69 45.46
N PHE A 90 -22.78 -1.64 44.63
CA PHE A 90 -23.76 -0.57 44.81
C PHE A 90 -25.11 -0.85 44.13
N GLY A 91 -25.37 -2.10 43.71
CA GLY A 91 -26.66 -2.53 43.17
C GLY A 91 -26.88 -2.24 41.68
N TYR A 92 -25.84 -1.83 40.94
CA TYR A 92 -25.96 -1.56 39.50
C TYR A 92 -25.82 -2.84 38.68
N LYS A 93 -26.94 -3.51 38.38
CA LYS A 93 -26.97 -4.57 37.36
C LYS A 93 -26.99 -3.92 35.98
N SER A 94 -25.95 -4.16 35.19
CA SER A 94 -25.96 -3.87 33.75
C SER A 94 -27.02 -4.75 33.08
N SER A 95 -28.24 -4.22 32.94
CA SER A 95 -29.27 -4.79 32.09
C SER A 95 -29.46 -3.86 30.90
N GLY A 96 -29.38 -4.45 29.71
CA GLY A 96 -29.34 -3.72 28.46
C GLY A 96 -30.64 -2.98 28.16
N ASN A 97 -30.43 -1.84 27.50
CA ASN A 97 -31.36 -1.13 26.63
C ASN A 97 -32.46 -0.26 27.26
N SER A 98 -32.52 0.97 26.76
CA SER A 98 -33.40 2.10 27.11
C SER A 98 -32.97 2.93 28.33
N GLU A 99 -33.04 4.25 28.23
CA GLU A 99 -32.80 5.27 29.27
C GLU A 99 -31.39 5.84 29.50
N LYS A 100 -30.54 5.94 28.45
CA LYS A 100 -29.32 6.78 28.53
C LYS A 100 -29.59 8.30 28.60
N GLY A 101 -30.79 8.76 28.25
CA GLY A 101 -31.11 10.18 28.15
C GLY A 101 -31.46 10.87 29.48
N ASN A 102 -31.92 10.11 30.48
CA ASN A 102 -32.48 10.70 31.71
C ASN A 102 -31.42 10.97 32.78
N MET A 103 -30.39 10.10 32.87
CA MET A 103 -29.33 10.24 33.87
C MET A 103 -28.35 11.40 33.55
N ASP A 104 -28.07 11.66 32.26
CA ASP A 104 -27.22 12.79 31.84
C ASP A 104 -27.87 14.15 32.19
N THR A 105 -29.21 14.18 32.23
CA THR A 105 -30.02 15.34 32.60
C THR A 105 -30.05 15.55 34.12
N LEU A 106 -30.14 14.47 34.91
CA LEU A 106 -30.10 14.53 36.38
C LEU A 106 -28.70 14.90 36.91
N VAL A 107 -27.63 14.41 36.26
CA VAL A 107 -26.23 14.73 36.60
C VAL A 107 -25.90 16.20 36.32
N LYS A 108 -26.50 16.82 35.29
CA LYS A 108 -26.40 18.27 35.05
C LYS A 108 -27.17 19.11 36.07
N ALA A 109 -28.27 18.60 36.61
CA ALA A 109 -29.09 19.30 37.60
C ALA A 109 -28.43 19.32 38.99
N ILE A 110 -27.74 18.26 39.38
CA ILE A 110 -27.00 18.17 40.66
C ILE A 110 -25.72 19.04 40.64
N ALA A 111 -25.16 19.31 39.45
CA ALA A 111 -23.97 20.14 39.27
C ALA A 111 -24.18 21.67 39.44
N GLY A 112 -25.33 22.12 39.97
CA GLY A 112 -25.51 23.51 40.41
C GLY A 112 -25.52 24.57 39.31
N VAL A 113 -25.85 24.21 38.06
CA VAL A 113 -26.11 25.19 37.00
C VAL A 113 -27.56 25.65 37.09
N SER A 114 -27.76 26.82 37.67
CA SER A 114 -29.04 27.54 37.68
C SER A 114 -29.58 27.69 36.25
N VAL A 115 -30.68 27.01 35.95
CA VAL A 115 -31.46 27.20 34.72
C VAL A 115 -32.37 28.41 34.94
N THR A 116 -31.94 29.57 34.45
CA THR A 116 -32.89 30.63 34.09
C THR A 116 -33.02 30.66 32.58
N SER A 117 -34.24 30.40 32.14
CA SER A 117 -34.70 30.43 30.77
C SER A 117 -34.42 31.80 30.14
N THR A 118 -33.38 31.90 29.33
CA THR A 118 -33.30 32.91 28.27
C THR A 118 -32.70 32.26 27.03
N ALA A 119 -33.43 32.38 25.93
CA ALA A 119 -32.96 32.04 24.60
C ALA A 119 -31.81 32.99 24.25
N ASP A 120 -30.59 32.56 24.51
CA ASP A 120 -29.40 33.23 24.02
C ASP A 120 -28.52 32.20 23.35
N SER A 121 -28.32 32.37 22.04
CA SER A 121 -27.44 31.54 21.23
C SER A 121 -26.06 31.47 21.90
N ALA A 122 -25.75 30.33 22.51
CA ALA A 122 -24.48 30.11 23.20
C ALA A 122 -23.35 30.27 22.17
N LYS A 123 -22.72 31.45 22.17
CA LYS A 123 -21.56 31.73 21.33
C LYS A 123 -20.51 30.65 21.63
N PRO A 124 -20.02 29.90 20.63
CA PRO A 124 -19.06 28.84 20.85
C PRO A 124 -17.84 29.39 21.59
N SER A 125 -17.35 28.64 22.58
CA SER A 125 -16.23 29.07 23.42
C SER A 125 -15.01 29.43 22.57
N LYS A 126 -14.13 30.31 23.06
CA LYS A 126 -12.90 30.72 22.35
C LYS A 126 -12.06 29.51 21.89
N GLY A 127 -12.07 28.43 22.67
CA GLY A 127 -11.41 27.15 22.34
C GLY A 127 -12.15 26.31 21.29
N ALA A 128 -13.48 26.34 21.26
CA ALA A 128 -14.28 25.70 20.22
C ALA A 128 -14.11 26.43 18.87
N ARG A 129 -14.17 27.77 18.87
CA ARG A 129 -13.91 28.60 17.67
C ARG A 129 -12.50 28.40 17.10
N ARG A 130 -11.48 28.22 17.96
CA ARG A 130 -10.11 27.94 17.51
C ARG A 130 -9.97 26.56 16.87
N ARG A 131 -10.64 25.54 17.43
CA ARG A 131 -10.66 24.18 16.86
C ARG A 131 -11.42 24.13 15.54
N GLU A 132 -12.57 24.78 15.45
CA GLU A 132 -13.36 24.87 14.22
C GLU A 132 -12.60 25.63 13.12
N LYS A 133 -11.92 26.74 13.46
CA LYS A 133 -11.06 27.46 12.51
C LYS A 133 -9.93 26.58 11.99
N LYS A 134 -9.26 25.83 12.87
CA LYS A 134 -8.18 24.90 12.48
C LYS A 134 -8.71 23.76 11.60
N ALA A 135 -9.85 23.17 11.95
CA ALA A 135 -10.47 22.11 11.15
C ALA A 135 -10.91 22.60 9.76
N LYS A 136 -11.46 23.81 9.66
CA LYS A 136 -11.78 24.43 8.36
C LYS A 136 -10.53 24.74 7.54
N GLU A 137 -9.46 25.20 8.17
CA GLU A 137 -8.20 25.47 7.50
C GLU A 137 -7.50 24.20 7.01
N GLU A 138 -7.57 23.13 7.81
CA GLU A 138 -7.06 21.79 7.45
C GLU A 138 -7.89 21.16 6.33
N ALA A 139 -9.23 21.19 6.41
CA ALA A 139 -10.10 20.75 5.33
C ALA A 139 -9.91 21.55 4.04
N ALA A 140 -9.73 22.88 4.13
CA ALA A 140 -9.42 23.71 2.96
C ALA A 140 -8.02 23.42 2.38
N ARG A 141 -7.06 23.03 3.22
CA ARG A 141 -5.73 22.58 2.78
C ARG A 141 -5.81 21.22 2.10
N GLU A 142 -6.54 20.27 2.66
CA GLU A 142 -6.77 18.95 2.07
C GLU A 142 -7.54 19.06 0.76
N GLN A 143 -8.55 19.93 0.67
CA GLN A 143 -9.26 20.23 -0.58
C GLN A 143 -8.31 20.81 -1.64
N ARG A 144 -7.46 21.79 -1.29
CA ARG A 144 -6.45 22.31 -2.23
C ARG A 144 -5.48 21.24 -2.70
N ILE A 145 -5.00 20.40 -1.80
CA ILE A 145 -4.09 19.28 -2.16
C ILE A 145 -4.82 18.27 -3.07
N GLN A 146 -6.09 17.98 -2.80
CA GLN A 146 -6.88 17.07 -3.62
C GLN A 146 -7.18 17.66 -5.00
N GLU A 147 -7.50 18.96 -5.09
CA GLU A 147 -7.68 19.68 -6.35
C GLU A 147 -6.39 19.75 -7.17
N GLU A 148 -5.25 20.02 -6.52
CA GLU A 148 -3.93 19.95 -7.15
C GLU A 148 -3.63 18.54 -7.67
N GLN A 149 -3.91 17.49 -6.90
CA GLN A 149 -3.74 16.10 -7.35
C GLN A 149 -4.67 15.72 -8.50
N ASN A 150 -5.92 16.20 -8.49
CA ASN A 150 -6.89 15.93 -9.56
C ASN A 150 -6.57 16.71 -10.85
N ASN A 151 -5.93 17.88 -10.75
CA ASN A 151 -5.50 18.68 -11.91
C ASN A 151 -4.20 18.20 -12.54
N LEU A 152 -3.46 17.30 -11.91
CA LEU A 152 -2.31 16.64 -12.53
C LEU A 152 -2.81 15.60 -13.51
N VAL A 153 -2.98 16.00 -14.78
CA VAL A 153 -3.17 15.05 -15.87
C VAL A 153 -1.97 14.12 -15.88
N SER A 154 -2.21 12.83 -15.65
CA SER A 154 -1.14 11.83 -15.60
C SER A 154 -0.48 11.70 -16.97
N ASP A 155 0.86 11.62 -17.01
CA ASP A 155 1.62 11.37 -18.24
C ASP A 155 1.10 10.15 -19.01
N ARG A 156 0.62 9.12 -18.29
CA ARG A 156 -0.06 7.95 -18.87
C ARG A 156 -1.28 8.34 -19.70
N MET A 157 -2.14 9.20 -19.18
CA MET A 157 -3.37 9.61 -19.86
C MET A 157 -3.04 10.39 -21.14
N ILE A 158 -2.05 11.28 -21.06
CA ILE A 158 -1.58 12.05 -22.21
C ILE A 158 -1.02 11.12 -23.29
N GLU A 159 -0.23 10.12 -22.90
CA GLU A 159 0.35 9.14 -23.82
C GLU A 159 -0.72 8.27 -24.48
N ASN A 160 -1.66 7.74 -23.70
CA ASN A 160 -2.78 6.95 -24.20
C ASN A 160 -3.65 7.76 -25.16
N GLU A 161 -4.02 8.99 -24.81
CA GLU A 161 -4.84 9.85 -25.67
C GLU A 161 -4.15 10.13 -27.02
N LYS A 162 -2.83 10.37 -27.01
CA LYS A 162 -2.06 10.57 -28.24
C LYS A 162 -1.99 9.31 -29.09
N LEU A 163 -1.83 8.14 -28.48
CA LEU A 163 -1.84 6.86 -29.19
C LEU A 163 -3.21 6.56 -29.79
N GLU A 164 -4.28 6.70 -29.01
CA GLU A 164 -5.66 6.48 -29.46
C GLU A 164 -6.00 7.37 -30.66
N LYS A 165 -5.67 8.67 -30.59
CA LYS A 165 -5.84 9.61 -31.71
C LYS A 165 -5.04 9.22 -32.97
N LYS A 166 -3.91 8.53 -32.81
CA LYS A 166 -3.09 8.03 -33.93
C LYS A 166 -3.67 6.75 -34.53
N LEU A 167 -4.23 5.87 -33.70
CA LEU A 167 -4.73 4.56 -34.10
C LEU A 167 -6.17 4.59 -34.65
N GLU A 168 -7.02 5.48 -34.14
CA GLU A 168 -8.41 5.66 -34.57
C GLU A 168 -8.57 5.80 -36.10
N PRO A 169 -7.85 6.71 -36.80
CA PRO A 169 -8.00 6.85 -38.26
C PRO A 169 -7.50 5.62 -39.04
N LEU A 170 -6.73 4.74 -38.41
CA LEU A 170 -6.27 3.48 -39.00
C LEU A 170 -7.24 2.32 -38.73
N GLY A 171 -8.33 2.56 -37.98
CA GLY A 171 -9.24 1.51 -37.53
C GLY A 171 -8.58 0.53 -36.57
N LEU A 172 -7.66 1.01 -35.75
CA LEU A 172 -6.89 0.21 -34.80
C LEU A 172 -7.19 0.65 -33.36
N SER A 173 -7.07 -0.28 -32.42
CA SER A 173 -7.23 -0.06 -30.98
C SER A 173 -6.15 -0.79 -30.18
N ILE A 174 -5.90 -0.35 -28.95
CA ILE A 174 -4.92 -0.97 -28.05
C ILE A 174 -5.60 -2.10 -27.29
N GLN A 175 -5.01 -3.29 -27.35
CA GLN A 175 -5.34 -4.40 -26.47
C GLN A 175 -4.31 -4.47 -25.33
N GLU A 176 -4.77 -4.24 -24.10
CA GLU A 176 -3.92 -4.27 -22.92
C GLU A 176 -3.32 -5.67 -22.69
N ILE A 177 -2.00 -5.69 -22.50
CA ILE A 177 -1.20 -6.85 -22.15
C ILE A 177 -0.82 -6.73 -20.68
N LYS A 178 -0.72 -7.89 -20.01
CA LYS A 178 -0.34 -7.97 -18.60
C LYS A 178 0.95 -7.15 -18.33
N PRO A 179 0.96 -6.26 -17.34
CA PRO A 179 2.10 -5.41 -17.00
C PRO A 179 3.15 -6.18 -16.19
N ASP A 180 3.82 -7.12 -16.84
CA ASP A 180 4.98 -7.82 -16.32
C ASP A 180 6.18 -7.66 -17.27
N GLY A 181 7.36 -8.12 -16.83
CA GLY A 181 8.58 -8.03 -17.64
C GLY A 181 8.54 -8.85 -18.93
N HIS A 182 7.47 -9.61 -19.21
CA HIS A 182 7.28 -10.34 -20.46
C HIS A 182 6.37 -9.61 -21.45
N CYS A 183 5.96 -8.37 -21.18
CA CYS A 183 5.00 -7.60 -21.97
C CYS A 183 5.30 -7.59 -23.47
N LEU A 184 6.55 -7.36 -23.89
CA LEU A 184 6.95 -7.39 -25.30
C LEU A 184 6.57 -8.72 -25.98
N TYR A 185 7.04 -9.83 -25.41
CA TYR A 185 6.81 -11.16 -25.95
C TYR A 185 5.34 -11.58 -25.89
N ARG A 186 4.62 -11.19 -24.83
CA ARG A 186 3.18 -11.42 -24.72
C ARG A 186 2.37 -10.63 -25.75
N ALA A 187 2.79 -9.40 -26.06
CA ALA A 187 2.16 -8.60 -27.09
C ALA A 187 2.37 -9.21 -28.49
N VAL A 188 3.57 -9.73 -28.76
CA VAL A 188 3.87 -10.46 -30.00
C VAL A 188 3.12 -11.80 -30.09
N GLU A 189 3.11 -12.58 -29.02
CA GLU A 189 2.32 -13.82 -28.89
C GLU A 189 0.83 -13.56 -29.20
N ASN A 190 0.26 -12.50 -28.62
CA ASN A 190 -1.10 -12.08 -28.90
C ASN A 190 -1.31 -11.73 -30.38
N GLN A 191 -0.43 -10.92 -30.98
CA GLN A 191 -0.51 -10.58 -32.42
C GLN A 191 -0.47 -11.82 -33.32
N LEU A 192 0.44 -12.77 -33.03
CA LEU A 192 0.53 -14.03 -33.79
C LEU A 192 -0.76 -14.87 -33.68
N SER A 193 -1.42 -14.84 -32.52
CA SER A 193 -2.67 -15.57 -32.32
C SER A 193 -3.84 -15.03 -33.17
N LEU A 194 -3.86 -13.72 -33.46
CA LEU A 194 -4.94 -13.10 -34.25
C LEU A 194 -4.96 -13.59 -35.70
N TYR A 195 -3.79 -13.85 -36.28
CA TYR A 195 -3.68 -14.35 -37.66
C TYR A 195 -3.87 -15.87 -37.77
N SER A 196 -3.96 -16.59 -36.64
CA SER A 196 -3.97 -18.05 -36.59
C SER A 196 -5.33 -18.69 -36.90
N LYS A 197 -6.37 -17.94 -37.29
CA LYS A 197 -7.71 -18.46 -37.71
C LYS A 197 -8.28 -19.62 -36.85
N GLY A 198 -8.03 -19.62 -35.54
CA GLY A 198 -8.55 -20.63 -34.61
C GLY A 198 -7.67 -21.86 -34.38
N THR A 199 -6.45 -21.92 -34.92
CA THR A 199 -5.41 -22.84 -34.44
C THR A 199 -4.69 -22.27 -33.21
N THR A 200 -4.08 -23.14 -32.41
CA THR A 200 -3.24 -22.74 -31.27
C THR A 200 -2.20 -21.69 -31.68
N PRO A 201 -1.88 -20.70 -30.82
CA PRO A 201 -0.81 -19.75 -31.09
C PRO A 201 0.44 -20.48 -31.52
N GLN A 202 1.07 -20.02 -32.61
CA GLN A 202 2.23 -20.72 -33.19
C GLN A 202 3.39 -20.80 -32.21
N TYR A 203 3.55 -19.78 -31.36
CA TYR A 203 4.60 -19.66 -30.37
C TYR A 203 4.06 -19.02 -29.10
N SER A 204 4.46 -19.57 -27.96
CA SER A 204 4.29 -18.97 -26.65
C SER A 204 5.30 -17.84 -26.40
N TYR A 205 5.03 -16.95 -25.45
CA TYR A 205 5.99 -15.91 -25.07
C TYR A 205 7.36 -16.46 -24.60
N GLN A 206 7.39 -17.69 -24.06
CA GLN A 206 8.62 -18.37 -23.64
C GLN A 206 9.42 -18.86 -24.84
N GLU A 207 8.76 -19.46 -25.83
CA GLU A 207 9.40 -19.86 -27.08
C GLU A 207 9.91 -18.64 -27.85
N LEU A 208 9.16 -17.53 -27.87
CA LEU A 208 9.62 -16.29 -28.47
C LEU A 208 10.89 -15.73 -27.80
N ARG A 209 11.01 -15.81 -26.47
CA ARG A 209 12.23 -15.43 -25.74
C ARG A 209 13.41 -16.29 -26.16
N GLN A 210 13.23 -17.60 -26.18
CA GLN A 210 14.28 -18.54 -26.58
C GLN A 210 14.71 -18.34 -28.03
N MET A 211 13.77 -18.18 -28.96
CA MET A 211 14.06 -17.89 -30.37
C MET A 211 14.85 -16.59 -30.52
N THR A 212 14.45 -15.56 -29.78
CA THR A 212 15.11 -14.25 -29.77
C THR A 212 16.57 -14.37 -29.31
N ALA A 213 16.80 -14.96 -28.13
CA ALA A 213 18.13 -15.14 -27.58
C ALA A 213 19.03 -15.99 -28.48
N ASN A 214 18.50 -17.07 -29.04
CA ASN A 214 19.26 -17.94 -29.96
C ASN A 214 19.65 -17.20 -31.23
N TYR A 215 18.72 -16.47 -31.84
CA TYR A 215 19.02 -15.69 -33.04
C TYR A 215 20.08 -14.61 -32.78
N MET A 216 19.96 -13.88 -31.66
CA MET A 216 20.94 -12.87 -31.26
C MET A 216 22.33 -13.48 -31.04
N LYS A 217 22.42 -14.66 -30.39
CA LYS A 217 23.69 -15.39 -30.21
C LYS A 217 24.31 -15.80 -31.54
N GLU A 218 23.51 -16.34 -32.47
CA GLU A 218 23.98 -16.80 -33.79
C GLU A 218 24.42 -15.64 -34.70
N HIS A 219 23.81 -14.47 -34.55
CA HIS A 219 24.06 -13.28 -35.36
C HIS A 219 24.72 -12.16 -34.55
N ALA A 220 25.55 -12.51 -33.55
CA ALA A 220 26.07 -11.57 -32.56
C ALA A 220 26.73 -10.31 -33.17
N ALA A 221 27.40 -10.44 -34.32
CA ALA A 221 28.04 -9.32 -35.01
C ALA A 221 27.06 -8.19 -35.39
N ASP A 222 25.80 -8.51 -35.67
CA ASP A 222 24.78 -7.55 -36.08
C ASP A 222 24.19 -6.79 -34.88
N PHE A 223 24.23 -7.39 -33.69
CA PHE A 223 23.67 -6.84 -32.45
C PHE A 223 24.70 -6.18 -31.54
N LEU A 224 25.95 -6.64 -31.57
CA LEU A 224 27.02 -6.18 -30.67
C LEU A 224 27.20 -4.64 -30.68
N PRO A 225 27.23 -3.95 -31.84
CA PRO A 225 27.41 -2.50 -31.87
C PRO A 225 26.32 -1.73 -31.12
N PHE A 226 25.09 -2.23 -31.16
CA PHE A 226 23.94 -1.64 -30.48
C PHE A 226 23.91 -2.02 -29.00
N PHE A 227 24.24 -3.27 -28.66
CA PHE A 227 24.40 -3.69 -27.27
C PHE A 227 25.45 -2.86 -26.51
N LEU A 228 26.59 -2.59 -27.17
CA LEU A 228 27.66 -1.77 -26.62
C LEU A 228 27.24 -0.29 -26.43
N SER A 229 26.44 0.25 -27.35
CA SER A 229 26.01 1.66 -27.27
C SER A 229 24.97 1.90 -26.17
N GLU A 230 24.19 0.88 -25.79
CA GLU A 230 23.26 0.92 -24.66
C GLU A 230 23.96 0.90 -23.30
N GLY A 231 25.29 0.77 -23.25
CA GLY A 231 26.05 0.77 -22.00
C GLY A 231 25.80 -0.46 -21.13
N LYS A 232 25.23 -1.53 -21.69
CA LYS A 232 24.93 -2.82 -21.02
C LYS A 232 26.17 -3.68 -20.76
N VAL A 233 27.37 -3.12 -20.88
CA VAL A 233 28.62 -3.83 -20.65
C VAL A 233 28.89 -3.84 -19.16
N GLU A 234 28.72 -5.00 -18.52
CA GLU A 234 29.40 -5.23 -17.24
C GLU A 234 30.91 -5.11 -17.48
N SER A 235 31.62 -4.42 -16.59
CA SER A 235 33.04 -4.03 -16.68
C SER A 235 34.04 -5.20 -16.75
N GLY A 236 33.82 -6.17 -17.64
CA GLY A 236 34.65 -7.32 -17.94
C GLY A 236 35.52 -7.12 -19.19
N PRO A 237 36.47 -8.03 -19.45
CA PRO A 237 37.47 -7.88 -20.50
C PRO A 237 36.97 -8.19 -21.92
N ASP A 238 35.87 -8.92 -22.10
CA ASP A 238 35.34 -9.32 -23.42
C ASP A 238 33.86 -8.91 -23.62
N PRO A 239 33.56 -7.94 -24.50
CA PRO A 239 32.21 -7.59 -24.94
C PRO A 239 31.33 -8.76 -25.38
N LEU A 240 31.94 -9.78 -26.00
CA LEU A 240 31.20 -10.92 -26.51
C LEU A 240 30.68 -11.82 -25.39
N GLU A 241 31.42 -11.95 -24.29
CA GLU A 241 30.95 -12.69 -23.11
C GLU A 241 29.78 -11.97 -22.44
N SER A 242 29.88 -10.65 -22.24
CA SER A 242 28.77 -9.85 -21.70
C SER A 242 27.52 -9.95 -22.57
N PHE A 243 27.68 -9.95 -23.90
CA PHE A 243 26.56 -10.11 -24.83
C PHE A 243 25.91 -11.50 -24.75
N LYS A 244 26.70 -12.56 -24.56
CA LYS A 244 26.16 -13.92 -24.35
C LYS A 244 25.36 -14.00 -23.05
N SER A 245 25.89 -13.46 -21.95
CA SER A 245 25.17 -13.38 -20.67
C SER A 245 23.85 -12.60 -20.81
N TYR A 246 23.86 -11.50 -21.57
CA TYR A 246 22.64 -10.76 -21.88
C TYR A 246 21.61 -11.63 -22.62
N CYS A 247 22.03 -12.39 -23.62
CA CYS A 247 21.14 -13.30 -24.35
C CYS A 247 20.57 -14.40 -23.42
N GLU A 248 21.36 -14.93 -22.50
CA GLU A 248 20.91 -15.88 -21.48
C GLU A 248 19.88 -15.26 -20.53
N GLU A 249 20.07 -14.00 -20.12
CA GLU A 249 19.11 -13.27 -19.31
C GLU A 249 17.78 -13.04 -20.05
N VAL A 250 17.85 -12.66 -21.33
CA VAL A 250 16.68 -12.52 -22.21
C VAL A 250 15.88 -13.82 -22.33
N GLU A 251 16.58 -14.96 -22.46
CA GLU A 251 15.99 -16.29 -22.55
C GLU A 251 15.33 -16.74 -21.25
N SER A 252 16.02 -16.58 -20.12
CA SER A 252 15.69 -17.28 -18.87
C SER A 252 14.89 -16.46 -17.86
N THR A 253 14.79 -15.13 -18.05
CA THR A 253 14.20 -14.23 -17.04
C THR A 253 13.03 -13.39 -17.58
N ALA A 254 12.54 -12.49 -16.72
CA ALA A 254 11.59 -11.45 -17.09
C ALA A 254 12.30 -10.13 -17.47
N ALA A 255 13.55 -10.18 -17.94
CA ALA A 255 14.24 -9.01 -18.47
C ALA A 255 13.41 -8.36 -19.58
N TRP A 256 13.34 -7.03 -19.52
CA TRP A 256 12.56 -6.23 -20.43
C TRP A 256 13.18 -6.28 -21.82
N GLY A 257 12.35 -6.54 -22.83
CA GLY A 257 12.79 -6.49 -24.22
C GLY A 257 12.61 -5.09 -24.80
N GLY A 258 13.47 -4.75 -25.76
CA GLY A 258 13.46 -3.49 -26.48
C GLY A 258 13.84 -3.68 -27.95
N GLN A 259 14.66 -2.77 -28.45
CA GLN A 259 15.00 -2.68 -29.88
C GLN A 259 15.74 -3.91 -30.39
N LEU A 260 16.68 -4.46 -29.61
CA LEU A 260 17.47 -5.64 -30.01
C LEU A 260 16.57 -6.86 -30.18
N GLU A 261 15.67 -7.07 -29.23
CA GLU A 261 14.74 -8.20 -29.21
C GLU A 261 13.73 -8.09 -30.36
N LEU A 262 13.21 -6.89 -30.61
CA LEU A 262 12.34 -6.62 -31.77
C LEU A 262 13.05 -6.89 -33.10
N GLY A 263 14.32 -6.49 -33.21
CA GLY A 263 15.16 -6.76 -34.38
C GLY A 263 15.38 -8.25 -34.62
N ALA A 264 15.67 -9.02 -33.57
CA ALA A 264 15.77 -10.48 -33.69
C ALA A 264 14.43 -11.13 -34.04
N LEU A 265 13.35 -10.72 -33.37
CA LEU A 265 12.00 -11.27 -33.60
C LEU A 265 11.53 -11.08 -35.05
N THR A 266 11.85 -9.94 -35.68
CA THR A 266 11.47 -9.73 -37.09
C THR A 266 12.10 -10.78 -38.01
N HIS A 267 13.36 -11.14 -37.77
CA HIS A 267 14.08 -12.12 -38.57
C HIS A 267 13.69 -13.56 -38.24
N CYS A 268 13.42 -13.87 -36.97
CA CYS A 268 12.93 -15.17 -36.53
C CYS A 268 11.55 -15.49 -37.11
N LEU A 269 10.63 -14.53 -37.05
CA LEU A 269 9.24 -14.71 -37.47
C LEU A 269 9.04 -14.45 -38.97
N LYS A 270 10.01 -13.80 -39.63
CA LYS A 270 9.89 -13.31 -41.02
C LYS A 270 8.64 -12.42 -41.17
N LYS A 271 8.50 -11.48 -40.23
CA LYS A 271 7.35 -10.57 -40.14
C LYS A 271 7.80 -9.14 -39.96
N HIS A 272 7.13 -8.22 -40.66
CA HIS A 272 7.23 -6.80 -40.42
C HIS A 272 6.60 -6.45 -39.05
N ILE A 273 7.28 -5.61 -38.28
CA ILE A 273 6.82 -5.15 -36.97
C ILE A 273 6.70 -3.62 -36.98
N VAL A 274 5.56 -3.12 -36.53
CA VAL A 274 5.31 -1.68 -36.33
C VAL A 274 5.05 -1.43 -34.84
N VAL A 275 5.80 -0.50 -34.26
CA VAL A 275 5.61 -0.04 -32.88
C VAL A 275 5.13 1.40 -32.90
N TYR A 276 3.90 1.61 -32.45
CA TYR A 276 3.32 2.94 -32.29
C TYR A 276 3.68 3.53 -30.93
N SER A 277 4.02 4.82 -30.88
CA SER A 277 4.20 5.55 -29.62
C SER A 277 3.44 6.88 -29.61
N GLY A 278 2.94 7.28 -28.44
CA GLY A 278 2.31 8.59 -28.25
C GLY A 278 3.33 9.71 -28.06
N SER A 279 4.53 9.37 -27.61
CA SER A 279 5.58 10.32 -27.23
C SER A 279 6.77 10.33 -28.20
N PHE A 280 6.93 9.27 -28.99
CA PHE A 280 8.04 9.07 -29.94
C PHE A 280 7.53 8.79 -31.36
N PRO A 281 8.39 8.95 -32.38
CA PRO A 281 8.08 8.48 -33.73
C PRO A 281 7.77 6.98 -33.75
N ASP A 282 6.94 6.57 -34.70
CA ASP A 282 6.67 5.15 -34.90
C ASP A 282 7.91 4.44 -35.43
N VAL A 283 8.15 3.23 -34.94
CA VAL A 283 9.30 2.41 -35.31
C VAL A 283 8.82 1.26 -36.18
N GLU A 284 9.45 1.10 -37.35
CA GLU A 284 9.20 -0.02 -38.26
C GLU A 284 10.46 -0.88 -38.37
N MET A 285 10.32 -2.21 -38.24
CA MET A 285 11.39 -3.19 -38.43
C MET A 285 10.94 -4.31 -39.37
N GLY A 286 11.90 -4.88 -40.12
CA GLY A 286 11.62 -5.97 -41.06
C GLY A 286 10.81 -5.53 -42.27
N LYS A 287 11.14 -4.37 -42.85
CA LYS A 287 10.44 -3.85 -44.04
C LYS A 287 10.54 -4.81 -45.22
N GLU A 288 11.59 -5.61 -45.28
CA GLU A 288 11.78 -6.69 -46.25
C GLU A 288 10.74 -7.82 -46.13
N TYR A 289 10.06 -7.93 -44.98
CA TYR A 289 8.98 -8.89 -44.74
C TYR A 289 7.59 -8.25 -44.85
N LYS A 290 7.51 -6.98 -45.22
CA LYS A 290 6.24 -6.28 -45.43
C LYS A 290 5.62 -6.77 -46.73
N LEU A 291 4.38 -7.24 -46.67
CA LEU A 291 3.63 -7.58 -47.88
C LEU A 291 3.13 -6.32 -48.57
N GLU A 292 3.32 -6.23 -49.89
CA GLU A 292 2.87 -5.12 -50.73
C GLU A 292 1.33 -4.91 -50.67
N SER A 293 0.59 -5.95 -50.30
CA SER A 293 -0.86 -5.89 -50.08
C SER A 293 -1.16 -5.33 -48.68
N GLY A 294 -1.02 -4.01 -48.51
CA GLY A 294 -1.37 -3.27 -47.28
C GLY A 294 -2.88 -3.21 -46.97
N GLY A 295 -3.58 -4.33 -47.14
CA GLY A 295 -5.01 -4.49 -46.90
C GLY A 295 -5.33 -5.22 -45.59
N LYS A 296 -6.58 -5.69 -45.47
CA LYS A 296 -7.12 -6.40 -44.29
C LYS A 296 -6.34 -7.66 -43.87
N ASP A 297 -5.53 -8.22 -44.77
CA ASP A 297 -4.74 -9.43 -44.54
C ASP A 297 -3.25 -9.14 -44.30
N ASP A 298 -2.86 -7.89 -44.04
CA ASP A 298 -1.48 -7.53 -43.68
C ASP A 298 -1.06 -8.26 -42.39
N PRO A 299 -0.11 -9.22 -42.44
CA PRO A 299 0.28 -10.01 -41.30
C PRO A 299 1.31 -9.30 -40.42
N SER A 300 1.49 -8.00 -40.58
CA SER A 300 2.37 -7.19 -39.74
C SER A 300 1.96 -7.28 -38.28
N ILE A 301 2.96 -7.43 -37.43
CA ILE A 301 2.79 -7.37 -35.97
C ILE A 301 2.72 -5.89 -35.59
N ARG A 302 1.64 -5.49 -34.93
CA ARG A 302 1.40 -4.12 -34.49
C ARG A 302 1.42 -4.05 -32.98
N LEU A 303 2.31 -3.23 -32.43
CA LEU A 303 2.51 -3.04 -31.01
C LEU A 303 2.33 -1.56 -30.65
N SER A 304 1.99 -1.27 -29.41
CA SER A 304 2.10 0.09 -28.86
C SER A 304 3.09 0.11 -27.70
N TYR A 305 3.97 1.09 -27.71
CA TYR A 305 4.95 1.34 -26.66
C TYR A 305 4.52 2.53 -25.83
N HIS A 306 4.52 2.33 -24.51
CA HIS A 306 4.11 3.28 -23.51
C HIS A 306 5.23 3.48 -22.51
N ARG A 307 5.76 4.70 -22.39
CA ARG A 307 6.83 5.01 -21.44
C ARG A 307 6.33 5.14 -20.00
N HIS A 308 5.08 5.60 -19.83
CA HIS A 308 4.51 5.92 -18.51
C HIS A 308 3.26 5.10 -18.20
N ALA A 309 3.05 3.96 -18.85
CA ALA A 309 1.84 3.14 -18.67
C ALA A 309 1.64 2.65 -17.23
N TYR A 310 2.73 2.31 -16.54
CA TYR A 310 2.68 1.77 -15.18
C TYR A 310 3.76 2.39 -14.31
N GLY A 311 3.61 2.28 -12.99
CA GLY A 311 4.60 2.79 -12.04
C GLY A 311 6.01 2.18 -12.18
N LEU A 312 6.13 1.08 -12.93
CA LEU A 312 7.41 0.43 -13.25
C LEU A 312 8.10 1.04 -14.48
N GLY A 313 7.41 1.88 -15.28
CA GLY A 313 7.95 2.53 -16.47
C GLY A 313 7.38 1.98 -17.77
N GLU A 314 8.28 1.61 -18.68
CA GLU A 314 7.99 1.23 -20.05
C GLU A 314 7.16 -0.05 -20.18
N HIS A 315 6.31 -0.12 -21.19
CA HIS A 315 5.42 -1.26 -21.42
C HIS A 315 4.98 -1.39 -22.87
N TYR A 316 4.82 -2.63 -23.32
CA TYR A 316 4.29 -2.97 -24.63
C TYR A 316 2.89 -3.55 -24.54
N ASN A 317 1.99 -3.05 -25.39
CA ASN A 317 0.66 -3.60 -25.62
C ASN A 317 0.50 -4.06 -27.07
N SER A 318 -0.50 -4.90 -27.31
CA SER A 318 -0.88 -5.34 -28.65
C SER A 318 -1.77 -4.28 -29.32
N VAL A 319 -1.69 -4.13 -30.64
CA VAL A 319 -2.56 -3.22 -31.41
C VAL A 319 -3.39 -4.05 -32.39
N VAL A 320 -4.70 -4.00 -32.24
CA VAL A 320 -5.66 -4.88 -32.92
C VAL A 320 -6.66 -4.05 -33.73
N PRO A 321 -7.32 -4.64 -34.75
CA PRO A 321 -8.46 -3.98 -35.40
C PRO A 321 -9.51 -3.54 -34.37
N ALA A 322 -9.99 -2.30 -34.49
CA ALA A 322 -11.04 -1.72 -33.64
C ALA A 322 -12.43 -2.27 -33.96
#